data_AF-A0A2V7V166-F1
#
_entry.id   AF-A0A2V7V166-F1
#
_cell.length_a   1.000
_cell.length_b   1.000
_cell.length_c   1.000
_cell.angle_alpha   90.00
_cell.angle_beta   90.00
_cell.angle_gamma   90.00
#
_symmetry.space_group_name_H-M   'P 1'
#
loop_
_entity.id
_entity.type
_entity.pdbx_description
1 polymer ?
#
loop_
_entity_poly.entity_id
_entity_poly.type
_entity_poly.pdbx_seq_one_letter_code
_entity_poly.pdbx_strand_id
1 'polypeptide(L)'
;MLRRLNIPSIFETLGGFLLAIALLAMLFASFSRPASGKSSPQTLALLPGSAEFVVSLDTFALRKSDLVAEMEKRFDSVPEAAENYRRFVRETGVDPRQDTDQVLMVLRHAEGAGDSGFLIIAQGRFGSNRLVDLAQEKGGSTVALADGTRVWSSRSSSNREAAEASQKIVALAQPDQGTVLFGQESEVLRALDVLAGRKPPEPKGPKLRELLSGVDRRAPAWAVLNSSVLAGRLSSEIAQKDPSWNPGDAVSRVESVTFMGWAGKDVTVKARVTAKDLETAGLLADVARGALAAGKLAAKDQDQELLRILQETKLTQDGTIVEIEARIPASRFQLKPIEAAER
;
A
#
# COMPACT_ATOMS: atom_id res chain seq x y z
N MET A 1 -24.76 38.79 17.88
CA MET A 1 -24.23 38.16 16.64
C MET A 1 -23.43 36.92 17.02
N LEU A 2 -24.13 35.82 17.28
CA LEU A 2 -23.51 34.51 17.49
C LEU A 2 -23.38 33.85 16.12
N ARG A 3 -22.16 33.85 15.59
CA ARG A 3 -21.78 33.15 14.36
C ARG A 3 -22.03 31.66 14.64
N ARG A 4 -23.02 31.08 13.95
CA ARG A 4 -23.34 29.65 14.02
C ARG A 4 -22.06 28.87 13.72
N LEU A 5 -21.48 28.23 14.74
CA LEU A 5 -20.49 27.18 14.52
C LEU A 5 -21.22 26.06 13.77
N ASN A 6 -20.73 25.75 12.58
CA ASN A 6 -21.27 24.71 11.72
C ASN A 6 -20.78 23.35 12.24
N ILE A 7 -21.47 22.82 13.25
CA ILE A 7 -21.21 21.50 13.87
C ILE A 7 -21.17 20.31 12.86
N PRO A 8 -21.82 20.33 11.67
CA PRO A 8 -21.70 19.22 10.71
C PRO A 8 -20.28 18.98 10.18
N SER A 9 -19.44 20.02 10.04
CA SER A 9 -18.13 19.86 9.38
C SER A 9 -17.11 19.09 10.23
N ILE A 10 -17.21 19.16 11.57
CA ILE A 10 -16.29 18.45 12.49
C ILE A 10 -16.60 16.94 12.52
N PHE A 11 -17.87 16.56 12.35
CA PHE A 11 -18.29 15.16 12.23
C PHE A 11 -18.02 14.59 10.83
N GLU A 12 -18.05 15.42 9.79
CA GLU A 12 -17.63 15.07 8.42
C GLU A 12 -16.11 14.92 8.27
N THR A 13 -15.29 15.65 9.03
CA THR A 13 -13.81 15.57 8.96
C THR A 13 -13.22 14.45 9.82
N LEU A 14 -13.75 14.18 11.02
CA LEU A 14 -13.39 13.00 11.81
C LEU A 14 -14.00 11.71 11.24
N GLY A 15 -15.23 11.79 10.70
CA GLY A 15 -15.82 10.74 9.86
C GLY A 15 -15.00 10.53 8.58
N GLY A 16 -14.46 11.61 8.00
CA GLY A 16 -13.54 11.61 6.87
C GLY A 16 -12.16 11.01 7.18
N PHE A 17 -11.67 11.13 8.42
CA PHE A 17 -10.45 10.46 8.88
C PHE A 17 -10.62 8.95 9.00
N LEU A 18 -11.75 8.49 9.54
CA LEU A 18 -12.10 7.07 9.53
C LEU A 18 -12.46 6.56 8.14
N LEU A 19 -13.04 7.40 7.28
CA LEU A 19 -13.30 7.11 5.87
C LEU A 19 -11.99 7.05 5.07
N ALA A 20 -10.99 7.88 5.39
CA ALA A 20 -9.65 7.86 4.81
C ALA A 20 -8.84 6.67 5.31
N ILE A 21 -8.94 6.32 6.60
CA ILE A 21 -8.42 5.05 7.13
C ILE A 21 -9.13 3.87 6.51
N ALA A 22 -10.45 3.95 6.25
CA ALA A 22 -11.23 2.93 5.56
C ALA A 22 -10.99 2.92 4.05
N LEU A 23 -10.58 4.03 3.42
CA LEU A 23 -10.20 4.15 2.00
C LEU A 23 -8.77 3.66 1.78
N LEU A 24 -7.87 3.94 2.72
CA LEU A 24 -6.54 3.34 2.81
C LEU A 24 -6.70 1.84 3.09
N ALA A 25 -7.62 1.47 4.00
CA ALA A 25 -8.04 0.10 4.18
C ALA A 25 -8.68 -0.45 2.90
N MET A 26 -9.47 0.29 2.09
CA MET A 26 -10.04 -0.18 0.81
C MET A 26 -8.99 -0.38 -0.28
N LEU A 27 -7.94 0.45 -0.30
CA LEU A 27 -6.78 0.26 -1.17
C LEU A 27 -5.95 -0.97 -0.76
N PHE A 28 -5.98 -1.37 0.52
CA PHE A 28 -5.27 -2.55 1.07
C PHE A 28 -6.17 -3.77 1.38
N ALA A 29 -7.49 -3.63 1.26
CA ALA A 29 -8.56 -4.63 1.48
C ALA A 29 -9.13 -5.15 0.18
N SER A 30 -8.54 -4.79 -0.94
CA SER A 30 -8.40 -5.84 -1.92
C SER A 30 -7.71 -7.03 -1.21
N PHE A 31 -7.98 -8.32 -1.53
CA PHE A 31 -7.07 -9.47 -1.28
C PHE A 31 -7.40 -10.41 -0.07
N SER A 32 -7.02 -11.71 -0.15
CA SER A 32 -7.80 -12.97 -0.22
C SER A 32 -7.78 -13.95 0.98
N ARG A 33 -8.32 -15.17 0.87
CA ARG A 33 -8.30 -16.23 1.91
C ARG A 33 -6.88 -16.81 2.08
N PRO A 34 -6.54 -17.44 3.23
CA PRO A 34 -5.17 -17.81 3.54
C PRO A 34 -4.72 -19.09 2.82
N ALA A 35 -3.58 -19.07 2.13
CA ALA A 35 -2.66 -20.21 1.96
C ALA A 35 -1.30 -19.80 1.33
N SER A 36 -0.25 -19.84 2.16
CA SER A 36 1.17 -20.11 1.86
C SER A 36 1.92 -19.33 0.76
N GLY A 37 1.76 -18.01 0.65
CA GLY A 37 2.79 -17.11 0.13
C GLY A 37 3.30 -16.18 1.24
N LYS A 38 3.92 -16.75 2.27
CA LYS A 38 4.55 -15.96 3.34
C LYS A 38 5.65 -15.09 2.72
N SER A 39 5.72 -13.81 3.06
CA SER A 39 6.94 -13.03 2.79
C SER A 39 8.11 -13.80 3.40
N SER A 40 8.97 -14.32 2.53
CA SER A 40 10.12 -15.09 2.98
C SER A 40 10.95 -14.22 3.92
N PRO A 41 11.56 -14.76 4.98
CA PRO A 41 12.56 -14.04 5.76
C PRO A 41 13.60 -13.34 4.89
N GLN A 42 13.91 -13.91 3.72
CA GLN A 42 14.80 -13.32 2.71
C GLN A 42 14.21 -12.04 2.08
N THR A 43 12.93 -12.02 1.70
CA THR A 43 12.26 -10.84 1.11
C THR A 43 12.14 -9.71 2.14
N LEU A 44 11.81 -10.05 3.40
CA LEU A 44 11.77 -9.07 4.48
C LEU A 44 13.15 -8.51 4.85
N ALA A 45 14.23 -9.24 4.59
CA ALA A 45 15.60 -8.78 4.78
C ALA A 45 16.00 -7.67 3.78
N LEU A 46 15.29 -7.56 2.66
CA LEU A 46 15.52 -6.50 1.66
C LEU A 46 14.93 -5.15 2.05
N LEU A 47 14.03 -5.11 3.04
CA LEU A 47 13.46 -3.85 3.51
C LEU A 47 14.57 -2.98 4.15
N PRO A 48 14.62 -1.68 3.84
CA PRO A 48 15.52 -0.76 4.52
C PRO A 48 15.18 -0.70 6.02
N GLY A 49 16.19 -0.44 6.85
CA GLY A 49 16.05 -0.39 8.31
C GLY A 49 15.12 0.73 8.78
N SER A 50 15.06 1.81 8.00
CA SER A 50 14.20 2.99 8.18
C SER A 50 12.92 2.93 7.33
N ALA A 51 12.45 1.73 6.95
CA ALA A 51 11.16 1.59 6.29
C ALA A 51 10.05 2.11 7.20
N GLU A 52 9.24 3.00 6.66
CA GLU A 52 8.16 3.67 7.39
C GLU A 52 6.78 3.19 6.95
N PHE A 53 6.72 2.71 5.71
CA PHE A 53 5.55 2.11 5.10
C PHE A 53 5.94 0.82 4.43
N VAL A 54 5.28 -0.28 4.77
CA VAL A 54 5.49 -1.58 4.11
C VAL A 54 4.14 -2.20 3.79
N VAL A 55 3.97 -2.64 2.55
CA VAL A 55 2.77 -3.35 2.07
C VAL A 55 3.22 -4.68 1.50
N SER A 56 2.54 -5.76 1.86
CA SER A 56 2.74 -7.07 1.25
C SER A 56 1.43 -7.62 0.73
N LEU A 57 1.51 -8.24 -0.45
CA LEU A 57 0.42 -8.90 -1.15
C LEU A 57 0.89 -10.28 -1.59
N ASP A 58 0.21 -11.35 -1.18
CA ASP A 58 0.43 -12.75 -1.61
C ASP A 58 -0.45 -13.06 -2.82
N THR A 59 -0.15 -12.46 -3.98
CA THR A 59 -0.96 -12.52 -5.20
C THR A 59 -1.33 -13.95 -5.63
N PHE A 60 -0.53 -14.94 -5.25
CA PHE A 60 -0.87 -16.35 -5.42
C PHE A 60 -2.15 -16.74 -4.68
N ALA A 61 -2.24 -16.42 -3.38
CA ALA A 61 -3.49 -16.59 -2.64
C ALA A 61 -4.60 -15.69 -3.20
N LEU A 62 -4.22 -14.55 -3.78
CA LEU A 62 -5.18 -13.50 -4.15
C LEU A 62 -6.07 -13.84 -5.32
N ARG A 63 -5.47 -14.35 -6.39
CA ARG A 63 -6.12 -14.60 -7.68
C ARG A 63 -7.34 -15.51 -7.63
N LYS A 64 -7.55 -16.23 -6.53
CA LYS A 64 -8.67 -17.17 -6.35
C LYS A 64 -9.90 -16.54 -5.68
N SER A 65 -9.89 -15.25 -5.36
CA SER A 65 -11.04 -14.59 -4.73
C SER A 65 -12.00 -13.97 -5.74
N ASP A 66 -13.27 -13.90 -5.33
CA ASP A 66 -14.33 -13.25 -6.11
C ASP A 66 -14.04 -11.75 -6.31
N LEU A 67 -13.32 -11.16 -5.35
CA LEU A 67 -12.87 -9.78 -5.44
C LEU A 67 -11.86 -9.54 -6.56
N VAL A 68 -10.83 -10.39 -6.69
CA VAL A 68 -9.86 -10.25 -7.78
C VAL A 68 -10.55 -10.47 -9.12
N ALA A 69 -11.45 -11.45 -9.22
CA ALA A 69 -12.25 -11.66 -10.41
C ALA A 69 -13.10 -10.43 -10.78
N GLU A 70 -13.69 -9.75 -9.80
CA GLU A 70 -14.46 -8.51 -10.02
C GLU A 70 -13.56 -7.34 -10.45
N MET A 71 -12.37 -7.21 -9.86
CA MET A 71 -11.38 -6.20 -10.26
C MET A 71 -10.85 -6.43 -11.67
N GLU A 72 -10.55 -7.68 -12.04
CA GLU A 72 -10.09 -8.04 -13.38
C GLU A 72 -11.15 -7.72 -14.43
N LYS A 73 -12.42 -8.07 -14.20
CA LYS A 73 -13.53 -7.70 -15.09
C LYS A 73 -13.59 -6.19 -15.33
N ARG A 74 -13.37 -5.39 -14.30
CA ARG A 74 -13.37 -3.92 -14.40
C ARG A 74 -12.16 -3.40 -15.14
N PHE A 75 -10.97 -3.91 -14.83
CA PHE A 75 -9.76 -3.55 -15.56
C PHE A 75 -9.93 -3.86 -17.05
N ASP A 76 -10.47 -5.03 -17.37
CA ASP A 76 -10.71 -5.48 -18.73
C ASP A 76 -11.83 -4.70 -19.43
N SER A 77 -12.71 -4.02 -18.67
CA SER A 77 -13.72 -3.10 -19.22
C SER A 77 -13.15 -1.77 -19.71
N VAL A 78 -11.88 -1.44 -19.37
CA VAL A 78 -11.17 -0.27 -19.87
C VAL A 78 -10.33 -0.70 -21.10
N PRO A 79 -10.74 -0.37 -22.34
CA PRO A 79 -10.14 -0.95 -23.54
C PRO A 79 -8.64 -0.69 -23.68
N GLU A 80 -8.19 0.53 -23.33
CA GLU A 80 -6.77 0.91 -23.38
C GLU A 80 -5.93 0.10 -22.38
N ALA A 81 -6.42 -0.04 -21.15
CA ALA A 81 -5.74 -0.80 -20.11
C ALA A 81 -5.64 -2.28 -20.48
N ALA A 82 -6.73 -2.87 -20.99
CA ALA A 82 -6.78 -4.24 -21.46
C ALA A 82 -5.82 -4.48 -22.65
N GLU A 83 -5.73 -3.55 -23.60
CA GLU A 83 -4.81 -3.69 -24.74
C GLU A 83 -3.35 -3.51 -24.31
N ASN A 84 -3.06 -2.55 -23.43
CA ASN A 84 -1.72 -2.38 -22.87
C ASN A 84 -1.28 -3.62 -22.09
N TYR A 85 -2.17 -4.23 -21.32
CA TYR A 85 -1.92 -5.50 -20.65
C TYR A 85 -1.61 -6.62 -21.66
N ARG A 86 -2.47 -6.84 -22.66
CA ARG A 86 -2.23 -7.87 -23.68
C ARG A 86 -0.92 -7.64 -24.44
N ARG A 87 -0.60 -6.39 -24.77
CA ARG A 87 0.67 -6.03 -25.41
C ARG A 87 1.85 -6.36 -24.51
N PHE A 88 1.79 -5.99 -23.23
CA PHE A 88 2.82 -6.32 -22.26
C PHE A 88 3.06 -7.83 -22.19
N VAL A 89 2.00 -8.63 -22.07
CA VAL A 89 2.12 -10.10 -22.03
C VAL A 89 2.75 -10.64 -23.33
N ARG A 90 2.35 -10.12 -24.49
CA ARG A 90 2.95 -10.53 -25.78
C ARG A 90 4.43 -10.15 -25.91
N GLU A 91 4.80 -8.94 -25.48
CA GLU A 91 6.15 -8.40 -25.62
C GLU A 91 7.13 -9.00 -24.60
N THR A 92 6.64 -9.37 -23.41
CA THR A 92 7.48 -9.85 -22.30
C THR A 92 7.43 -11.37 -22.11
N GLY A 93 6.34 -12.01 -22.53
CA GLY A 93 6.03 -13.39 -22.18
C GLY A 93 5.62 -13.59 -20.71
N VAL A 94 5.49 -12.51 -19.93
CA VAL A 94 5.10 -12.52 -18.53
C VAL A 94 3.64 -12.11 -18.42
N ASP A 95 2.84 -12.92 -17.74
CA ASP A 95 1.49 -12.57 -17.32
C ASP A 95 1.52 -12.17 -15.83
N PRO A 96 1.47 -10.87 -15.47
CA PRO A 96 1.57 -10.47 -14.07
C PRO A 96 0.45 -11.01 -13.18
N ARG A 97 -0.72 -11.35 -13.73
CA ARG A 97 -1.86 -11.91 -12.98
C ARG A 97 -1.63 -13.37 -12.61
N GLN A 98 -0.87 -14.11 -13.43
CA GLN A 98 -0.57 -15.53 -13.21
C GLN A 98 0.84 -15.78 -12.69
N ASP A 99 1.80 -14.96 -13.06
CA ASP A 99 3.22 -15.22 -12.83
C ASP A 99 3.75 -14.49 -11.61
N THR A 100 3.00 -13.55 -11.02
CA THR A 100 3.34 -12.93 -9.74
C THR A 100 2.74 -13.73 -8.59
N ASP A 101 3.57 -14.15 -7.64
CA ASP A 101 3.15 -14.86 -6.43
C ASP A 101 3.12 -13.95 -5.20
N GLN A 102 4.02 -12.97 -5.12
CA GLN A 102 4.04 -11.98 -4.06
C GLN A 102 4.53 -10.62 -4.55
N VAL A 103 3.99 -9.55 -3.98
CA VAL A 103 4.49 -8.18 -4.11
C VAL A 103 4.74 -7.60 -2.72
N LEU A 104 5.92 -7.05 -2.49
CA LEU A 104 6.26 -6.27 -1.31
C LEU A 104 6.65 -4.86 -1.77
N MET A 105 5.94 -3.85 -1.28
CA MET A 105 6.25 -2.44 -1.50
C MET A 105 6.73 -1.82 -0.20
N VAL A 106 7.75 -0.98 -0.28
CA VAL A 106 8.25 -0.21 0.85
C VAL A 106 8.47 1.24 0.47
N LEU A 107 8.10 2.13 1.38
CA LEU A 107 8.52 3.54 1.35
C LEU A 107 9.38 3.84 2.57
N ARG A 108 10.44 4.59 2.30
CA ARG A 108 11.30 5.24 3.27
C ARG A 108 11.06 6.73 3.15
N HIS A 109 10.63 7.37 4.23
CA HIS A 109 10.72 8.83 4.33
C HIS A 109 12.12 9.19 4.80
N ALA A 110 12.59 10.37 4.41
CA ALA A 110 13.80 10.95 4.98
C ALA A 110 13.41 12.23 5.71
N GLU A 111 13.86 12.37 6.95
CA GLU A 111 13.78 13.65 7.65
C GLU A 111 14.88 14.58 7.11
N GLY A 112 14.53 15.82 6.77
CA GLY A 112 15.49 16.83 6.30
C GLY A 112 16.00 16.60 4.87
N ALA A 113 17.31 16.77 4.65
CA ALA A 113 17.95 16.68 3.32
C ALA A 113 18.28 15.24 2.87
N GLY A 114 17.77 14.22 3.55
CA GLY A 114 17.98 12.83 3.16
C GLY A 114 17.10 12.41 1.98
N ASP A 115 17.46 11.30 1.33
CA ASP A 115 16.69 10.76 0.21
C ASP A 115 15.51 9.92 0.69
N SER A 116 14.29 10.41 0.47
CA SER A 116 13.09 9.56 0.52
C SER A 116 13.13 8.55 -0.61
N GLY A 117 12.66 7.31 -0.40
CA GLY A 117 12.75 6.28 -1.41
C GLY A 117 11.67 5.22 -1.39
N PHE A 118 11.53 4.54 -2.53
CA PHE A 118 10.60 3.42 -2.68
C PHE A 118 11.26 2.24 -3.36
N LEU A 119 10.80 1.05 -2.98
CA LEU A 119 11.18 -0.22 -3.58
C LEU A 119 9.96 -1.13 -3.65
N ILE A 120 9.79 -1.76 -4.80
CA ILE A 120 8.84 -2.83 -5.08
C ILE A 120 9.66 -4.08 -5.35
N ILE A 121 9.33 -5.15 -4.65
CA ILE A 121 9.90 -6.48 -4.83
C ILE A 121 8.76 -7.39 -5.25
N ALA A 122 8.81 -7.88 -6.48
CA ALA A 122 7.88 -8.89 -6.97
C ALA A 122 8.60 -10.25 -7.00
N GLN A 123 7.94 -11.27 -6.45
CA GLN A 123 8.39 -12.67 -6.49
C GLN A 123 7.40 -13.50 -7.28
N GLY A 124 7.91 -14.43 -8.09
CA GLY A 124 7.07 -15.20 -9.00
C GLY A 124 7.85 -16.02 -10.01
N ARG A 125 7.29 -16.13 -11.23
CA ARG A 125 7.78 -16.96 -12.34
C ARG A 125 7.99 -16.10 -13.59
N PHE A 126 8.86 -15.11 -13.48
CA PHE A 126 9.09 -14.13 -14.56
C PHE A 126 9.97 -14.69 -15.70
N GLY A 127 10.76 -15.73 -15.41
CA GLY A 127 11.52 -16.44 -16.42
C GLY A 127 12.71 -15.63 -16.92
N SER A 128 12.70 -15.25 -18.19
CA SER A 128 13.83 -14.57 -18.86
C SER A 128 13.98 -13.10 -18.43
N ASN A 129 15.11 -12.47 -18.79
CA ASN A 129 15.37 -11.06 -18.50
C ASN A 129 14.65 -10.07 -19.44
N ARG A 130 13.57 -10.50 -20.11
CA ARG A 130 12.86 -9.72 -21.13
C ARG A 130 12.25 -8.44 -20.57
N LEU A 131 11.92 -8.40 -19.28
CA LEU A 131 11.44 -7.19 -18.59
C LEU A 131 12.48 -6.07 -18.65
N VAL A 132 13.75 -6.40 -18.40
CA VAL A 132 14.87 -5.44 -18.44
C VAL A 132 15.18 -5.05 -19.89
N ASP A 133 15.13 -6.00 -20.84
CA ASP A 133 15.34 -5.71 -22.26
C ASP A 133 14.29 -4.75 -22.80
N LEU A 134 13.01 -5.02 -22.51
CA LEU A 134 11.91 -4.17 -22.94
C LEU A 134 12.02 -2.77 -22.34
N ALA A 135 12.39 -2.65 -21.06
CA ALA A 135 12.61 -1.34 -20.44
C ALA A 135 13.70 -0.55 -21.18
N GLN A 136 14.81 -1.20 -21.54
CA GLN A 136 15.88 -0.60 -22.32
C GLN A 136 15.45 -0.19 -23.73
N GLU A 137 14.64 -1.02 -24.42
CA GLU A 137 14.08 -0.71 -25.75
C GLU A 137 13.19 0.55 -25.72
N LYS A 138 12.54 0.84 -24.58
CA LYS A 138 11.73 2.05 -24.39
C LYS A 138 12.56 3.27 -23.94
N GLY A 139 13.88 3.13 -23.76
CA GLY A 139 14.79 4.21 -23.39
C GLY A 139 15.58 3.93 -22.10
N GLY A 140 16.35 4.92 -21.63
CA GLY A 140 17.20 4.77 -20.45
C GLY A 140 18.53 4.06 -20.74
N SER A 141 19.17 3.53 -19.71
CA SER A 141 20.47 2.85 -19.81
C SER A 141 20.50 1.59 -18.96
N THR A 142 21.23 0.58 -19.44
CA THR A 142 21.40 -0.69 -18.73
C THR A 142 22.87 -0.89 -18.38
N VAL A 143 23.14 -1.28 -17.14
CA VAL A 143 24.47 -1.65 -16.67
C VAL A 143 24.43 -3.09 -16.16
N ALA A 144 25.48 -3.86 -16.46
CA ALA A 144 25.69 -5.16 -15.86
C ALA A 144 26.56 -5.02 -14.61
N LEU A 145 26.11 -5.61 -13.49
CA LEU A 145 26.91 -5.75 -12.28
C LEU A 145 27.95 -6.87 -12.43
N ALA A 146 28.89 -6.94 -11.49
CA ALA A 146 29.96 -7.94 -11.50
C ALA A 146 29.45 -9.40 -11.46
N ASP A 147 28.27 -9.63 -10.90
CA ASP A 147 27.61 -10.94 -10.85
C ASP A 147 26.77 -11.25 -12.11
N GLY A 148 26.79 -10.37 -13.12
CA GLY A 148 26.03 -10.49 -14.36
C GLY A 148 24.60 -9.98 -14.27
N THR A 149 24.14 -9.53 -13.10
CA THR A 149 22.80 -8.93 -12.95
C THR A 149 22.71 -7.66 -13.78
N ARG A 150 21.70 -7.59 -14.65
CA ARG A 150 21.42 -6.38 -15.44
C ARG A 150 20.48 -5.46 -14.68
N VAL A 151 20.87 -4.20 -14.57
CA VAL A 151 20.08 -3.13 -13.95
C VAL A 151 19.79 -2.10 -15.02
N TRP A 152 18.52 -1.96 -15.37
CA TRP A 152 18.04 -0.84 -16.17
C TRP A 152 17.79 0.36 -15.27
N SER A 153 18.13 1.55 -15.76
CA SER A 153 17.94 2.83 -15.10
C SER A 153 17.27 3.81 -16.06
N SER A 154 16.36 4.63 -15.53
CA SER A 154 15.69 5.69 -16.31
C SER A 154 16.65 6.84 -16.68
N ARG A 155 17.93 6.79 -16.27
CA ARG A 155 18.96 7.74 -16.70
C ARG A 155 19.09 7.70 -18.23
N SER A 156 18.78 8.82 -18.89
CA SER A 156 19.09 9.03 -20.30
C SER A 156 20.53 9.51 -20.47
N SER A 157 21.23 9.01 -21.49
CA SER A 157 22.57 9.47 -21.88
C SER A 157 22.58 10.91 -22.41
N SER A 158 21.41 11.48 -22.75
CA SER A 158 21.27 12.80 -23.35
C SER A 158 21.18 13.98 -22.38
N ASN A 159 21.10 13.74 -21.06
CA ASN A 159 20.86 14.82 -20.09
C ASN A 159 21.61 14.61 -18.76
N ARG A 160 22.95 14.60 -18.86
CA ARG A 160 23.87 14.34 -17.74
C ARG A 160 23.75 15.36 -16.59
N GLU A 161 23.35 16.59 -16.90
CA GLU A 161 23.16 17.69 -15.92
C GLU A 161 21.83 17.57 -15.13
N ALA A 162 20.82 16.87 -15.64
CA ALA A 162 19.59 16.57 -14.89
C ALA A 162 19.72 15.35 -13.96
N ALA A 163 20.81 14.57 -14.10
CA ALA A 163 21.05 13.33 -13.37
C ALA A 163 21.62 13.54 -11.95
N GLU A 164 22.05 14.76 -11.61
CA GLU A 164 22.58 15.12 -10.28
C GLU A 164 21.46 15.45 -9.26
N ALA A 165 20.21 15.63 -9.70
CA ALA A 165 19.04 15.84 -8.84
C ALA A 165 18.36 14.50 -8.45
N SER A 166 19.16 13.52 -8.01
CA SER A 166 18.90 12.07 -8.06
C SER A 166 17.81 11.46 -7.15
N GLN A 167 16.73 12.18 -6.83
CA GLN A 167 15.56 11.60 -6.13
C GLN A 167 14.48 11.02 -7.09
N LYS A 168 14.63 11.22 -8.40
CA LYS A 168 13.62 10.84 -9.42
C LYS A 168 14.04 9.68 -10.32
N ILE A 169 15.25 9.16 -10.17
CA ILE A 169 15.76 8.08 -11.03
C ILE A 169 15.22 6.75 -10.53
N VAL A 170 14.53 6.05 -11.42
CA VAL A 170 14.02 4.70 -11.13
C VAL A 170 14.88 3.65 -11.82
N ALA A 171 14.95 2.48 -11.22
CA ALA A 171 15.63 1.32 -11.78
C ALA A 171 14.75 0.08 -11.75
N LEU A 172 15.06 -0.83 -12.66
CA LEU A 172 14.48 -2.16 -12.77
C LEU A 172 15.62 -3.18 -12.82
N ALA A 173 15.56 -4.20 -11.98
CA ALA A 173 16.53 -5.29 -11.98
C ALA A 173 15.83 -6.63 -11.82
N GLN A 174 16.42 -7.65 -12.41
CA GLN A 174 16.00 -9.05 -12.29
C GLN A 174 17.22 -9.87 -11.84
N PRO A 175 17.48 -9.97 -10.53
CA PRO A 175 18.64 -10.70 -10.01
C PRO A 175 18.58 -12.20 -10.28
N ASP A 176 17.38 -12.77 -10.42
CA ASP A 176 17.14 -14.17 -10.77
C ASP A 176 15.82 -14.31 -11.54
N GLN A 177 15.48 -15.52 -11.98
CA GLN A 177 14.28 -15.78 -12.79
C GLN A 177 12.95 -15.59 -12.03
N GLY A 178 13.01 -15.48 -10.70
CA GLY A 178 11.84 -15.40 -9.84
C GLY A 178 11.69 -14.08 -9.09
N THR A 179 12.62 -13.14 -9.23
CA THR A 179 12.62 -11.87 -8.49
C THR A 179 12.74 -10.70 -9.43
N VAL A 180 11.85 -9.72 -9.29
CA VAL A 180 11.93 -8.41 -9.97
C VAL A 180 11.97 -7.32 -8.91
N LEU A 181 12.94 -6.42 -9.05
CA LEU A 181 13.11 -5.24 -8.21
C LEU A 181 12.80 -4.01 -9.05
N PHE A 182 11.90 -3.15 -8.58
CA PHE A 182 11.61 -1.87 -9.21
C PHE A 182 11.50 -0.79 -8.16
N GLY A 183 12.15 0.35 -8.36
CA GLY A 183 12.13 1.39 -7.34
C GLY A 183 13.03 2.55 -7.70
N GLN A 184 13.33 3.38 -6.71
CA GLN A 184 14.46 4.28 -6.85
C GLN A 184 15.76 3.50 -7.03
N GLU A 185 16.64 4.00 -7.87
CA GLU A 185 17.88 3.31 -8.23
C GLU A 185 18.75 2.97 -7.01
N SER A 186 18.87 3.89 -6.05
CA SER A 186 19.60 3.67 -4.80
C SER A 186 19.03 2.51 -3.98
N GLU A 187 17.70 2.38 -3.91
CA GLU A 187 17.02 1.31 -3.18
C GLU A 187 17.13 -0.04 -3.90
N VAL A 188 17.07 -0.04 -5.24
CA VAL A 188 17.27 -1.25 -6.04
C VAL A 188 18.70 -1.76 -5.89
N LEU A 189 19.70 -0.90 -6.03
CA LEU A 189 21.12 -1.26 -5.86
C LEU A 189 21.41 -1.76 -4.44
N ARG A 190 20.83 -1.12 -3.42
CA ARG A 190 20.92 -1.57 -2.03
C ARG A 190 20.35 -2.98 -1.85
N ALA A 191 19.15 -3.25 -2.38
CA ALA A 191 18.53 -4.57 -2.30
C ALA A 191 19.37 -5.64 -3.02
N LEU A 192 19.95 -5.31 -4.17
CA LEU A 192 20.88 -6.19 -4.89
C LEU A 192 22.14 -6.52 -4.09
N ASP A 193 22.72 -5.54 -3.40
CA ASP A 193 23.87 -5.78 -2.52
C ASP A 193 23.55 -6.75 -1.36
N VAL A 194 22.34 -6.67 -0.81
CA VAL A 194 21.89 -7.59 0.24
C VAL A 194 21.66 -9.00 -0.33
N LEU A 195 21.02 -9.11 -1.50
CA LEU A 195 20.80 -10.40 -2.18
C LEU A 195 22.11 -11.09 -2.55
N ALA A 196 23.09 -10.34 -3.04
CA ALA A 196 24.40 -10.85 -3.42
C ALA A 196 25.32 -11.13 -2.21
N GLY A 197 24.86 -10.89 -0.98
CA GLY A 197 25.68 -11.05 0.23
C GLY A 197 26.82 -10.04 0.36
N ARG A 198 26.83 -8.98 -0.45
CA ARG A 198 27.85 -7.89 -0.40
C ARG A 198 27.63 -6.97 0.79
N LYS A 199 26.38 -6.84 1.25
CA LYS A 199 26.00 -6.09 2.45
C LYS A 199 25.08 -6.95 3.33
N PRO A 200 25.20 -6.84 4.66
CA PRO A 200 24.22 -7.45 5.54
C PRO A 200 22.86 -6.74 5.41
N PRO A 201 21.74 -7.41 5.71
CA PRO A 201 20.45 -6.76 5.89
C PRO A 201 20.54 -5.65 6.93
N GLU A 202 19.85 -4.54 6.69
CA GLU A 202 19.84 -3.43 7.63
C GLU A 202 19.05 -3.78 8.90
N PRO A 203 19.54 -3.39 10.09
CA PRO A 203 18.80 -3.57 11.32
C PRO A 203 17.51 -2.72 11.28
N LYS A 204 16.37 -3.39 11.34
CA LYS A 204 15.05 -2.74 11.44
C LYS A 204 14.92 -2.03 12.76
N GLY A 205 14.43 -0.79 12.78
CA GLY A 205 14.13 -0.09 14.03
C GLY A 205 13.15 -0.88 14.94
N PRO A 206 13.20 -0.69 16.27
CA PRO A 206 12.33 -1.42 17.21
C PRO A 206 10.85 -1.37 16.83
N LYS A 207 10.36 -0.19 16.42
CA LYS A 207 8.96 -0.02 16.04
C LYS A 207 8.57 -0.82 14.81
N LEU A 208 9.37 -0.79 13.74
CA LEU A 208 9.10 -1.58 12.55
C LEU A 208 9.12 -3.09 12.88
N ARG A 209 10.02 -3.55 13.75
CA ARG A 209 10.04 -4.95 14.19
C ARG A 209 8.78 -5.35 14.94
N GLU A 210 8.30 -4.48 15.84
CA GLU A 210 7.05 -4.65 16.58
C GLU A 210 5.84 -4.71 15.62
N LEU A 211 5.77 -3.80 14.65
CA LEU A 211 4.68 -3.81 13.67
C LEU A 211 4.69 -5.07 12.81
N LEU A 212 5.85 -5.47 12.31
CA LEU A 212 6.00 -6.69 11.50
C LEU A 212 5.76 -7.98 12.30
N SER A 213 5.92 -7.97 13.63
CA SER A 213 5.59 -9.12 14.48
C SER A 213 4.09 -9.18 14.81
N GLY A 214 3.42 -8.02 14.86
CA GLY A 214 1.98 -7.91 15.10
C GLY A 214 1.08 -8.28 13.91
N VAL A 215 1.64 -8.42 12.70
CA VAL A 215 0.92 -8.85 11.50
C VAL A 215 0.60 -10.34 11.56
N ASP A 216 -0.68 -10.71 11.41
CA ASP A 216 -1.06 -12.09 11.11
C ASP A 216 -0.59 -12.45 9.70
N ARG A 217 0.52 -13.18 9.60
CA ARG A 217 1.12 -13.59 8.31
C ARG A 217 0.25 -14.55 7.49
N ARG A 218 -0.91 -14.98 8.01
CA ARG A 218 -1.93 -15.68 7.22
C ARG A 218 -2.81 -14.72 6.42
N ALA A 219 -2.81 -13.42 6.75
CA ALA A 219 -3.44 -12.40 5.91
C ALA A 219 -2.62 -12.26 4.61
N PRO A 220 -3.20 -12.56 3.44
CA PRO A 220 -2.47 -12.43 2.19
C PRO A 220 -2.40 -10.98 1.69
N ALA A 221 -3.04 -10.03 2.36
CA ALA A 221 -2.66 -8.64 2.27
C ALA A 221 -2.47 -8.04 3.65
N TRP A 222 -1.39 -7.29 3.81
CA TRP A 222 -1.16 -6.49 4.99
C TRP A 222 -0.34 -5.25 4.67
N ALA A 223 -0.51 -4.23 5.51
CA ALA A 223 0.29 -3.02 5.46
C ALA A 223 0.64 -2.57 6.88
N VAL A 224 1.84 -2.04 7.07
CA VAL A 224 2.26 -1.38 8.31
C VAL A 224 2.70 0.03 7.98
N LEU A 225 2.23 0.98 8.78
CA LEU A 225 2.48 2.42 8.64
C LEU A 225 2.90 2.98 9.99
N ASN A 226 3.93 3.81 9.99
CA ASN A 226 4.26 4.64 11.15
C ASN A 226 3.58 6.03 11.06
N SER A 227 3.65 6.78 12.15
CA SER A 227 3.02 8.10 12.30
C SER A 227 3.52 9.17 11.32
N SER A 228 4.79 9.14 10.92
CA SER A 228 5.40 10.15 10.03
C SER A 228 4.84 10.09 8.61
N VAL A 229 4.66 8.88 8.06
CA VAL A 229 4.03 8.71 6.73
C VAL A 229 2.55 9.08 6.75
N LEU A 230 1.83 8.71 7.82
CA LEU A 230 0.42 9.06 7.99
C LEU A 230 0.22 10.57 8.03
N ALA A 231 1.07 11.29 8.77
CA ALA A 231 1.00 12.74 8.87
C ALA A 231 1.24 13.43 7.51
N GLY A 232 2.24 12.99 6.74
CA GLY A 232 2.55 13.56 5.42
C GLY A 232 1.49 13.30 4.35
N ARG A 233 0.93 12.08 4.27
CA ARG A 233 -0.06 11.72 3.24
C ARG A 233 -1.45 12.29 3.52
N LEU A 234 -1.95 12.15 4.75
CA LEU A 234 -3.28 12.68 5.10
C LEU A 234 -3.32 14.20 5.07
N SER A 235 -2.24 14.88 5.49
CA SER A 235 -2.18 16.33 5.40
C SER A 235 -2.30 16.81 3.96
N SER A 236 -1.66 16.12 3.01
CA SER A 236 -1.74 16.49 1.59
C SER A 236 -3.11 16.28 0.95
N GLU A 237 -3.84 15.21 1.30
CA GLU A 237 -5.18 14.93 0.75
C GLU A 237 -6.27 15.78 1.40
N ILE A 238 -6.19 16.01 2.71
CA ILE A 238 -7.19 16.79 3.45
C ILE A 238 -6.98 18.28 3.22
N ALA A 239 -5.73 18.79 3.20
CA ALA A 239 -5.47 20.20 2.92
C ALA A 239 -5.93 20.62 1.52
N GLN A 240 -5.99 19.68 0.56
CA GLN A 240 -6.56 19.92 -0.77
C GLN A 240 -8.09 20.06 -0.75
N LYS A 241 -8.78 19.44 0.21
CA LYS A 241 -10.26 19.43 0.30
C LYS A 241 -10.81 20.43 1.32
N ASP A 242 -10.08 20.70 2.40
CA ASP A 242 -10.42 21.70 3.41
C ASP A 242 -9.13 22.33 4.00
N PRO A 243 -8.70 23.50 3.49
CA PRO A 243 -7.51 24.21 3.97
C PRO A 243 -7.60 24.71 5.43
N SER A 244 -8.80 24.72 6.03
CA SER A 244 -9.01 25.21 7.40
C SER A 244 -8.83 24.14 8.47
N TRP A 245 -8.78 22.86 8.06
CA TRP A 245 -8.54 21.73 8.93
C TRP A 245 -7.05 21.38 8.96
N ASN A 246 -6.43 21.37 10.15
CA ASN A 246 -5.08 20.87 10.34
C ASN A 246 -5.13 19.43 10.89
N PRO A 247 -5.04 18.39 10.03
CA PRO A 247 -5.07 17.01 10.49
C PRO A 247 -3.82 16.60 11.28
N GLY A 248 -2.77 17.44 11.30
CA GLY A 248 -1.52 17.18 12.00
C GLY A 248 -1.70 16.85 13.48
N ASP A 249 -2.65 17.47 14.16
CA ASP A 249 -2.85 17.28 15.61
C ASP A 249 -3.57 15.96 15.97
N ALA A 250 -4.43 15.45 15.09
CA ALA A 250 -5.09 14.15 15.29
C ALA A 250 -4.18 13.00 14.85
N VAL A 251 -3.49 13.16 13.71
CA VAL A 251 -2.59 12.15 13.15
C VAL A 251 -1.31 12.02 13.97
N SER A 252 -0.79 13.12 14.53
CA SER A 252 0.41 13.08 15.39
C SER A 252 0.20 12.32 16.68
N ARG A 253 -1.05 12.04 17.09
CA ARG A 253 -1.37 11.24 18.29
C ARG A 253 -1.49 9.75 17.99
N VAL A 254 -1.57 9.38 16.71
CA VAL A 254 -1.45 8.00 16.23
C VAL A 254 0.04 7.68 16.13
N GLU A 255 0.45 6.58 16.74
CA GLU A 255 1.82 6.09 16.66
C GLU A 255 2.04 5.23 15.41
N SER A 256 1.06 4.38 15.09
CA SER A 256 1.15 3.46 13.95
C SER A 256 -0.22 2.92 13.56
N VAL A 257 -0.30 2.42 12.32
CA VAL A 257 -1.46 1.72 11.80
C VAL A 257 -1.00 0.42 11.13
N THR A 258 -1.71 -0.67 11.39
CA THR A 258 -1.56 -1.94 10.70
C THR A 258 -2.88 -2.31 10.03
N PHE A 259 -2.83 -2.67 8.76
CA PHE A 259 -3.96 -3.22 8.02
C PHE A 259 -3.70 -4.69 7.70
N MET A 260 -4.76 -5.48 7.76
CA MET A 260 -4.78 -6.87 7.30
C MET A 260 -6.09 -7.12 6.55
N GLY A 261 -5.99 -7.81 5.42
CA GLY A 261 -7.11 -8.14 4.54
C GLY A 261 -7.21 -9.64 4.28
N TRP A 262 -8.45 -10.14 4.23
CA TRP A 262 -8.77 -11.47 3.73
C TRP A 262 -9.99 -11.47 2.81
N ALA A 263 -9.86 -11.86 1.56
CA ALA A 263 -10.93 -11.96 0.56
C ALA A 263 -11.24 -13.42 0.12
N GLY A 264 -12.46 -13.85 0.37
CA GLY A 264 -13.06 -15.03 -0.27
C GLY A 264 -14.21 -14.57 -1.14
N LYS A 265 -15.42 -15.02 -0.76
CA LYS A 265 -16.69 -14.44 -1.23
C LYS A 265 -16.91 -13.03 -0.65
N ASP A 266 -16.53 -12.88 0.62
CA ASP A 266 -16.50 -11.60 1.32
C ASP A 266 -15.05 -11.19 1.57
N VAL A 267 -14.85 -9.89 1.76
CA VAL A 267 -13.61 -9.27 2.20
C VAL A 267 -13.72 -8.95 3.68
N THR A 268 -12.86 -9.54 4.49
CA THR A 268 -12.63 -9.13 5.87
C THR A 268 -11.43 -8.21 5.94
N VAL A 269 -11.61 -7.09 6.62
CA VAL A 269 -10.60 -6.05 6.81
C VAL A 269 -10.43 -5.84 8.29
N LYS A 270 -9.17 -5.78 8.71
CA LYS A 270 -8.80 -5.50 10.08
C LYS A 270 -7.81 -4.35 10.10
N ALA A 271 -8.18 -3.26 10.75
CA ALA A 271 -7.34 -2.11 10.98
C ALA A 271 -7.02 -2.02 12.47
N ARG A 272 -5.73 -1.94 12.79
CA ARG A 272 -5.21 -1.78 14.16
C ARG A 272 -4.48 -0.45 14.24
N VAL A 273 -4.98 0.44 15.08
CA VAL A 273 -4.41 1.76 15.32
C VAL A 273 -3.80 1.76 16.72
N THR A 274 -2.51 2.07 16.81
CA THR A 274 -1.84 2.23 18.11
C THR A 274 -1.73 3.72 18.41
N ALA A 275 -2.34 4.15 19.51
CA ALA A 275 -2.23 5.52 20.01
C ALA A 275 -0.99 5.68 20.89
N LYS A 276 -0.53 6.94 21.05
CA LYS A 276 0.59 7.27 21.94
C LYS A 276 0.27 7.09 23.43
N ASP A 277 -1.00 7.16 23.80
CA ASP A 277 -1.47 7.07 25.18
C ASP A 277 -2.92 6.54 25.26
N LEU A 278 -3.34 6.20 26.48
CA LEU A 278 -4.67 5.62 26.75
C LEU A 278 -5.81 6.61 26.48
N GLU A 279 -5.59 7.90 26.76
CA GLU A 279 -6.58 8.96 26.55
C GLU A 279 -6.90 9.09 25.06
N THR A 280 -5.87 9.18 24.24
CA THR A 280 -5.97 9.23 22.77
C THR A 280 -6.65 7.97 22.24
N ALA A 281 -6.31 6.78 22.73
CA ALA A 281 -6.98 5.54 22.32
C ALA A 281 -8.48 5.59 22.62
N GLY A 282 -8.87 6.09 23.80
CA GLY A 282 -10.27 6.31 24.17
C GLY A 282 -10.99 7.24 23.21
N LEU A 283 -10.38 8.39 22.90
CA LEU A 283 -10.93 9.37 21.95
C LEU A 283 -11.08 8.77 20.54
N LEU A 284 -10.08 8.04 20.05
CA LEU A 284 -10.15 7.37 18.75
C LEU A 284 -11.27 6.33 18.70
N ALA A 285 -11.44 5.56 19.77
CA ALA A 285 -12.53 4.59 19.87
C ALA A 285 -13.91 5.29 19.93
N ASP A 286 -14.04 6.39 20.67
CA ASP A 286 -15.28 7.18 20.74
C ASP A 286 -15.66 7.75 19.36
N VAL A 287 -14.68 8.31 18.64
CA VAL A 287 -14.85 8.80 17.27
C VAL A 287 -15.29 7.66 16.34
N ALA A 288 -14.65 6.49 16.44
CA ALA A 288 -15.03 5.32 15.66
C ALA A 288 -16.46 4.86 15.94
N ARG A 289 -16.89 4.84 17.20
CA ARG A 289 -18.29 4.53 17.57
C ARG A 289 -19.25 5.56 17.00
N GLY A 290 -18.92 6.85 17.09
CA GLY A 290 -19.73 7.94 16.53
C GLY A 290 -19.91 7.81 15.02
N ALA A 291 -18.82 7.57 14.28
CA ALA A 291 -18.87 7.39 12.83
C ALA A 291 -19.66 6.13 12.43
N LEU A 292 -19.51 5.02 13.14
CA LEU A 292 -20.31 3.81 12.91
C LEU A 292 -21.80 4.06 13.18
N ALA A 293 -22.15 4.81 14.23
CA ALA A 293 -23.53 5.15 14.54
C ALA A 293 -24.15 6.07 13.46
N ALA A 294 -23.41 7.10 13.04
CA ALA A 294 -23.83 8.00 11.98
C ALA A 294 -24.01 7.27 10.65
N GLY A 295 -23.07 6.39 10.28
CA GLY A 295 -23.16 5.56 9.08
C GLY A 295 -24.38 4.64 9.12
N LYS A 296 -24.68 4.01 10.27
CA LYS A 296 -25.89 3.18 10.44
C LYS A 296 -27.16 3.99 10.25
N LEU A 297 -27.20 5.22 10.77
CA LEU A 297 -28.35 6.10 10.59
C LEU A 297 -28.55 6.47 9.12
N ALA A 298 -27.48 6.85 8.43
CA ALA A 298 -27.52 7.20 7.01
C ALA A 298 -27.93 6.01 6.12
N ALA A 299 -27.45 4.80 6.43
CA ALA A 299 -27.74 3.60 5.67
C ALA A 299 -29.16 3.05 5.92
N LYS A 300 -29.79 3.38 7.05
CA LYS A 300 -31.01 2.74 7.56
C LYS A 300 -32.14 2.64 6.53
N ASP A 301 -32.32 3.68 5.74
CA ASP A 301 -33.43 3.77 4.78
C ASP A 301 -32.96 3.77 3.32
N GLN A 302 -31.65 3.80 3.07
CA GLN A 302 -31.06 3.96 1.73
C GLN A 302 -30.26 2.74 1.24
N ASP A 303 -29.62 2.01 2.15
CA ASP A 303 -28.70 0.92 1.80
C ASP A 303 -28.67 -0.15 2.90
N GLN A 304 -29.55 -1.14 2.77
CA GLN A 304 -29.68 -2.24 3.75
C GLN A 304 -28.41 -3.10 3.84
N GLU A 305 -27.66 -3.23 2.75
CA GLU A 305 -26.41 -4.00 2.72
C GLU A 305 -25.32 -3.26 3.50
N LEU A 306 -25.17 -1.95 3.29
CA LEU A 306 -24.27 -1.11 4.08
C LEU A 306 -24.65 -1.10 5.56
N LEU A 307 -25.94 -0.99 5.87
CA LEU A 307 -26.43 -1.04 7.24
C LEU A 307 -25.97 -2.32 7.93
N ARG A 308 -26.11 -3.47 7.26
CA ARG A 308 -25.69 -4.77 7.77
C ARG A 308 -24.18 -4.83 8.01
N ILE A 309 -23.37 -4.37 7.04
CA ILE A 309 -21.91 -4.30 7.20
C ILE A 309 -21.54 -3.50 8.46
N LEU A 310 -22.10 -2.29 8.60
CA LEU A 310 -21.82 -1.42 9.74
C LEU A 310 -22.29 -2.02 11.07
N GLN A 311 -23.40 -2.77 11.07
CA GLN A 311 -23.90 -3.48 12.25
C GLN A 311 -22.98 -4.63 12.67
N GLU A 312 -22.42 -5.35 11.71
CA GLU A 312 -21.50 -6.47 11.94
C GLU A 312 -20.05 -6.01 12.21
N THR A 313 -19.69 -4.77 11.90
CA THR A 313 -18.38 -4.18 12.21
C THR A 313 -18.11 -4.23 13.71
N LYS A 314 -16.97 -4.82 14.07
CA LYS A 314 -16.47 -4.88 15.44
C LYS A 314 -15.48 -3.76 15.68
N LEU A 315 -15.65 -3.10 16.81
CA LEU A 315 -14.68 -2.14 17.33
C LEU A 315 -14.27 -2.61 18.72
N THR A 316 -12.99 -2.74 18.95
CA THR A 316 -12.43 -3.07 20.27
C THR A 316 -11.33 -2.08 20.62
N GLN A 317 -11.12 -1.89 21.93
CA GLN A 317 -10.01 -1.12 22.47
C GLN A 317 -9.34 -1.96 23.55
N ASP A 318 -8.02 -2.14 23.44
CA ASP A 318 -7.18 -2.83 24.41
C ASP A 318 -5.96 -1.96 24.73
N GLY A 319 -5.97 -1.34 25.90
CA GLY A 319 -4.97 -0.34 26.27
C GLY A 319 -4.92 0.81 25.24
N THR A 320 -3.74 1.01 24.64
CA THR A 320 -3.48 2.04 23.63
C THR A 320 -3.88 1.63 22.21
N ILE A 321 -4.42 0.42 22.03
CA ILE A 321 -4.75 -0.14 20.73
C ILE A 321 -6.24 -0.03 20.49
N VAL A 322 -6.62 0.55 19.34
CA VAL A 322 -7.98 0.55 18.82
C VAL A 322 -8.02 -0.31 17.57
N GLU A 323 -8.96 -1.24 17.51
CA GLU A 323 -9.06 -2.21 16.44
C GLU A 323 -10.45 -2.23 15.83
N ILE A 324 -10.51 -2.13 14.51
CA ILE A 324 -11.74 -2.18 13.72
C ILE A 324 -11.65 -3.39 12.81
N GLU A 325 -12.66 -4.26 12.86
CA GLU A 325 -12.83 -5.39 11.97
C GLU A 325 -14.17 -5.30 11.25
N ALA A 326 -14.15 -5.31 9.92
CA ALA A 326 -15.34 -5.26 9.08
C ALA A 326 -15.34 -6.41 8.08
N ARG A 327 -16.53 -6.91 7.73
CA ARG A 327 -16.73 -7.87 6.63
C ARG A 327 -17.60 -7.21 5.57
N ILE A 328 -17.09 -7.17 4.34
CA ILE A 328 -17.64 -6.42 3.23
C ILE A 328 -17.80 -7.39 2.06
N PRO A 329 -19.00 -7.57 1.48
CA PRO A 329 -19.19 -8.38 0.29
C PRO A 329 -18.31 -7.89 -0.88
N ALA A 330 -17.73 -8.80 -1.66
CA ALA A 330 -16.84 -8.43 -2.78
C ALA A 330 -17.52 -7.52 -3.82
N SER A 331 -18.83 -7.67 -4.02
CA SER A 331 -19.67 -6.84 -4.90
C SER A 331 -19.68 -5.34 -4.56
N ARG A 332 -19.39 -4.99 -3.30
CA ARG A 332 -19.38 -3.60 -2.81
C ARG A 332 -18.11 -2.85 -3.16
N PHE A 333 -17.06 -3.54 -3.58
CA PHE A 333 -15.82 -2.90 -4.01
C PHE A 333 -16.01 -2.32 -5.42
N GLN A 334 -16.70 -1.18 -5.46
CA GLN A 334 -16.88 -0.41 -6.67
C GLN A 334 -15.81 0.68 -6.73
N LEU A 335 -14.68 0.38 -7.38
CA LEU A 335 -13.75 1.45 -7.76
C LEU A 335 -14.48 2.37 -8.74
N LYS A 336 -14.53 3.67 -8.44
CA LYS A 336 -14.88 4.67 -9.45
C LYS A 336 -13.90 4.49 -10.62
N PRO A 337 -14.35 4.61 -11.88
CA PRO A 337 -13.42 4.69 -13.01
C PRO A 337 -12.39 5.75 -12.67
N ILE A 338 -11.11 5.45 -12.88
CA ILE A 338 -10.10 6.50 -12.94
C ILE A 338 -10.53 7.35 -14.12
N GLU A 339 -11.17 8.49 -13.85
CA GLU A 339 -11.42 9.50 -14.86
C GLU A 339 -10.05 9.79 -15.47
N ALA A 340 -9.92 9.50 -16.77
CA ALA A 340 -8.71 9.81 -17.50
C ALA A 340 -8.45 11.29 -17.25
N ALA A 341 -7.33 11.60 -16.60
CA ALA A 341 -6.90 12.98 -16.44
C ALA A 341 -6.91 13.59 -17.84
N GLU A 342 -7.85 14.49 -18.10
CA GLU A 342 -7.89 15.25 -19.33
C GLU A 342 -6.53 15.93 -19.48
N ARG A 343 -5.90 15.66 -20.62
CA ARG A 343 -4.51 16.06 -20.93
C ARG A 343 -4.35 17.57 -21.04
#